data_AF-A0A819QA45-F1
#
_entry.id   AF-A0A819QA45-F1
#
_cell.length_a   1.000
_cell.length_b   1.000
_cell.length_c   1.000
_cell.angle_alpha   90.00
_cell.angle_beta   90.00
_cell.angle_gamma   90.00
#
_symmetry.space_group_name_H-M   'P 1'
#
loop_
_entity.id
_entity.type
_entity.pdbx_description
1 polymer ?
#
loop_
_entity_poly.entity_id
_entity_poly.type
_entity_poly.pdbx_seq_one_letter_code
_entity_poly.pdbx_strand_id
1 'polypeptide(L)' 'KNPITDAGKRNKPGRLKLVKDNDGNYRTLNSIDHTEEYDTAEDQLVTVFENGKILCEYTFDTIRANCDIDIDRLDSINFM' A
#
# COMPACT_ATOMS: atom_id res chain seq x y z
N LYS A 1 -16.71 -4.37 10.93
CA LYS A 1 -17.04 -5.78 11.26
C LYS A 1 -15.89 -6.34 12.10
N ASN A 2 -16.19 -6.84 13.30
CA ASN A 2 -15.21 -7.35 14.25
C ASN A 2 -15.75 -8.66 14.89
N PRO A 3 -15.50 -9.84 14.29
CA PRO A 3 -16.04 -11.09 14.79
C PRO A 3 -15.23 -11.59 16.01
N ILE A 4 -15.94 -12.07 17.03
CA ILE A 4 -15.36 -12.50 18.31
C ILE A 4 -14.45 -13.72 18.16
N THR A 5 -14.72 -14.59 17.18
CA THR A 5 -13.98 -15.85 16.96
C THR A 5 -12.70 -15.69 16.14
N ASP A 6 -12.46 -14.54 15.53
CA ASP A 6 -11.33 -14.32 14.63
C ASP A 6 -10.98 -12.84 14.54
N ALA A 7 -10.05 -12.41 15.40
CA ALA A 7 -9.59 -11.03 15.43
C ALA A 7 -8.92 -10.58 14.11
N GLY A 8 -8.43 -11.52 13.29
CA GLY A 8 -7.83 -11.23 11.98
C GLY A 8 -8.86 -10.80 10.93
N LYS A 9 -10.15 -11.10 11.15
CA LYS A 9 -11.26 -10.68 10.29
C LYS A 9 -11.83 -9.31 10.68
N ARG A 10 -11.13 -8.56 11.53
CA ARG A 10 -11.47 -7.17 11.82
C ARG A 10 -11.14 -6.31 10.60
N ASN A 11 -12.15 -5.64 10.05
CA ASN A 11 -11.91 -4.71 8.95
C ASN A 11 -11.21 -3.43 9.45
N LYS A 12 -10.44 -2.79 8.57
CA LYS A 12 -9.94 -1.42 8.81
C LYS A 12 -11.03 -0.45 8.36
N PRO A 13 -11.61 0.37 9.27
CA PRO A 13 -12.66 1.31 8.92
C PRO A 13 -12.10 2.57 8.26
N GLY A 14 -12.94 3.32 7.55
CA GLY A 14 -12.56 4.59 6.91
C GLY A 14 -11.90 4.44 5.54
N ARG A 15 -11.35 5.55 5.04
CA ARG A 15 -10.54 5.55 3.81
C ARG A 15 -9.14 5.04 4.13
N LEU A 16 -8.51 4.38 3.16
CA LEU A 16 -7.20 3.78 3.32
C LEU A 16 -6.20 4.42 2.36
N LYS A 17 -4.97 4.62 2.83
CA LYS A 17 -3.81 4.96 2.02
C LYS A 17 -2.76 3.87 2.18
N LEU A 18 -2.03 3.57 1.10
CA LEU A 18 -0.82 2.77 1.19
C LEU A 18 0.37 3.73 1.24
N VAL A 19 1.20 3.65 2.28
CA VAL A 19 2.31 4.58 2.47
C VAL A 19 3.60 3.80 2.51
N LYS A 20 4.63 4.33 1.86
CA LYS A 20 5.99 3.81 1.93
C LYS A 20 6.76 4.61 2.98
N ASP A 21 7.40 3.93 3.93
CA ASP A 21 8.26 4.58 4.91
C ASP A 21 9.66 4.88 4.33
N ASN A 22 10.49 5.55 5.12
CA ASN A 22 11.85 5.91 4.72
C ASN A 22 12.76 4.68 4.53
N ASP A 23 12.42 3.55 5.18
CA ASP A 23 13.12 2.27 5.05
C ASP A 23 12.57 1.43 3.87
N GLY A 24 11.64 2.00 3.11
CA GLY A 24 11.01 1.40 1.95
C GLY A 24 9.96 0.31 2.26
N ASN A 25 9.58 0.12 3.52
CA ASN A 25 8.49 -0.78 3.89
C ASN A 25 7.12 -0.12 3.66
N TYR A 26 6.13 -0.98 3.44
CA TYR A 26 4.76 -0.55 3.19
C TYR A 26 3.90 -0.72 4.42
N ARG A 27 3.10 0.31 4.72
CA ARG A 27 2.07 0.27 5.76
C ARG A 27 0.77 0.88 5.26
N THR A 28 -0.35 0.38 5.80
CA THR A 28 -1.67 0.93 5.50
C THR A 28 -2.08 1.93 6.57
N LEU A 29 -2.36 3.15 6.16
CA LEU A 29 -3.01 4.14 7.03
C LEU A 29 -4.51 4.15 6.80
N ASN A 30 -5.25 4.47 7.87
CA ASN A 30 -6.69 4.69 7.79
C ASN A 30 -7.06 6.07 8.30
N SER A 31 -8.10 6.66 7.71
CA SER A 31 -8.53 8.04 7.96
C SER A 31 -9.20 8.28 9.32
N ILE A 32 -9.29 7.27 10.19
CA ILE A 32 -9.99 7.34 11.48
C ILE A 32 -8.99 7.28 12.63
N ASP A 33 -8.11 6.28 12.61
CA ASP A 33 -7.11 6.05 13.64
C ASP A 33 -5.83 6.87 13.43
N HIS A 34 -5.58 7.34 12.20
CA HIS A 34 -4.33 8.00 11.81
C HIS A 34 -4.56 9.37 11.14
N THR A 35 -5.55 10.15 11.58
CA THR A 35 -6.00 11.37 10.87
C THR A 35 -4.87 12.33 10.48
N GLU A 36 -4.01 12.74 11.42
CA GLU A 36 -2.94 13.72 11.15
C GLU A 36 -1.92 13.20 10.11
N GLU A 37 -1.55 11.93 10.25
CA GLU A 37 -0.61 11.28 9.35
C GLU A 37 -1.25 10.95 8.00
N TYR A 38 -2.54 10.60 7.99
CA TYR A 38 -3.31 10.29 6.80
C TYR A 38 -3.40 11.49 5.86
N ASP A 39 -3.55 12.71 6.38
CA ASP A 39 -3.67 13.92 5.57
C ASP A 39 -2.34 14.33 4.92
N THR A 40 -1.22 14.07 5.58
CA THR A 40 0.12 14.46 5.13
C THR A 40 0.86 13.36 4.36
N ALA A 41 0.47 12.10 4.54
CA ALA A 41 1.13 10.96 3.90
C ALA A 41 0.86 10.91 2.38
N GLU A 42 1.94 10.61 1.64
CA GLU A 42 1.90 10.30 0.22
C GLU A 42 1.26 8.92 -0.01
N ASP A 43 0.16 8.90 -0.74
CA ASP A 43 -0.53 7.66 -1.09
C ASP A 43 0.12 7.02 -2.31
N GLN A 44 0.53 5.76 -2.15
CA GLN A 44 1.10 4.93 -3.21
C GLN A 44 0.01 4.30 -4.08
N LEU A 45 -1.26 4.37 -3.66
CA LEU A 45 -2.39 3.95 -4.48
C LEU A 45 -2.70 5.00 -5.54
N VAL A 46 -2.84 4.56 -6.79
CA VAL A 46 -3.16 5.42 -7.93
C VAL A 46 -4.54 5.06 -8.49
N THR A 47 -5.28 6.07 -8.95
CA THR A 47 -6.58 5.86 -9.59
C THR A 47 -6.40 5.29 -10.98
N VAL A 48 -6.69 4.00 -11.14
CA VAL A 48 -6.58 3.31 -12.44
C VAL A 48 -7.86 3.40 -13.28
N PHE A 49 -9.01 3.68 -12.65
CA PHE A 49 -10.31 3.75 -13.29
C PHE A 49 -11.18 4.78 -12.60
N GLU A 50 -11.87 5.61 -13.38
CA GLU A 50 -12.80 6.61 -12.87
C GLU A 50 -13.93 6.87 -13.87
N ASN A 51 -15.17 6.88 -13.39
CA ASN A 51 -16.36 7.29 -14.16
C ASN A 51 -16.49 6.61 -15.55
N GLY A 52 -16.24 5.30 -15.62
CA GLY A 52 -16.37 4.55 -16.88
C GLY A 52 -15.13 4.60 -17.78
N LYS A 53 -14.05 5.26 -17.35
CA LYS A 53 -12.82 5.41 -18.12
C LYS A 53 -11.64 4.77 -17.41
N ILE A 54 -10.80 4.07 -18.17
CA ILE A 54 -9.50 3.59 -17.73
C ILE A 54 -8.53 4.78 -17.78
N LEU A 55 -7.84 5.06 -16.68
CA LEU A 55 -6.90 6.18 -16.55
C LEU A 55 -5.43 5.74 -16.62
N CYS A 56 -5.16 4.46 -16.37
CA CYS A 56 -3.82 3.89 -16.42
C CYS A 56 -3.79 2.67 -17.35
N GLU A 57 -2.86 2.69 -18.31
CA GLU A 57 -2.53 1.54 -19.14
C GLU A 57 -1.17 1.00 -18.70
N TYR A 58 -1.13 -0.27 -18.32
CA TYR A 58 0.10 -0.98 -17.97
C TYR A 58 0.42 -1.99 -19.06
N THR A 59 1.69 -2.07 -19.45
CA THR A 59 2.18 -3.12 -20.34
C THR A 59 2.83 -4.22 -19.52
N PHE A 60 2.99 -5.41 -20.09
CA PHE A 60 3.68 -6.49 -19.38
C PHE A 60 5.12 -6.12 -19.00
N ASP A 61 5.80 -5.31 -19.81
CA ASP A 61 7.17 -4.90 -19.54
C ASP A 61 7.26 -3.92 -18.37
N THR A 62 6.30 -2.99 -18.22
CA THR A 62 6.26 -2.10 -17.05
C THR A 62 5.98 -2.87 -15.76
N ILE A 63 5.10 -3.87 -15.81
CA ILE A 63 4.84 -4.73 -14.65
C ILE A 63 6.06 -5.57 -14.29
N ARG A 64 6.80 -6.11 -15.27
CA ARG A 64 8.04 -6.85 -15.01
C ARG A 64 9.09 -5.98 -14.33
N ALA A 65 9.28 -4.75 -14.81
CA ALA A 65 10.21 -3.81 -14.20
C ALA A 65 9.86 -3.50 -12.73
N ASN A 66 8.57 -3.47 -12.38
CA ASN A 66 8.12 -3.25 -11.00
C ASN A 66 8.39 -4.45 -10.08
N CYS A 67 8.48 -5.66 -10.63
CA CYS A 67 8.80 -6.87 -9.87
C CYS A 67 10.30 -7.10 -9.75
N ASP A 68 11.12 -6.27 -10.37
CA ASP A 68 12.56 -6.46 -10.32
C ASP A 68 13.03 -6.30 -8.87
N ILE A 69 13.80 -7.27 -8.43
CA ILE A 69 14.15 -7.43 -7.03
C ILE A 69 15.32 -6.51 -6.76
N ASP A 70 15.14 -5.60 -5.81
CA ASP A 70 16.27 -4.86 -5.23
C ASP A 70 17.11 -5.84 -4.39
N ILE A 71 18.15 -6.39 -5.01
CA ILE A 71 19.05 -7.39 -4.40
C ILE A 71 19.74 -6.78 -3.17
N ASP A 72 20.11 -5.50 -3.22
CA ASP A 72 20.76 -4.79 -2.11
C ASP A 72 19.83 -4.71 -0.88
N ARG A 73 18.52 -4.58 -1.11
CA ARG A 73 17.49 -4.63 -0.04
C ARG A 73 17.33 -6.03 0.55
N LEU A 74 17.39 -7.09 -0.26
CA LEU A 74 17.24 -8.47 0.25
C LEU A 74 18.41 -8.89 1.15
N ASP A 75 19.63 -8.51 0.79
CA ASP A 75 20.82 -8.81 1.60
C ASP A 75 20.77 -8.08 2.94
N SER A 76 20.23 -6.86 2.96
CA SER A 76 20.02 -6.09 4.19
C SER A 76 19.05 -6.75 5.18
N ILE A 77 18.06 -7.51 4.69
CA ILE A 77 17.06 -8.21 5.52
C ILE A 77 17.59 -9.54 6.06
N ASN A 78 18.50 -10.21 5.34
CA ASN A 78 19.07 -11.51 5.75
C ASN A 78 20.17 -11.41 6.81
N PHE A 79 20.68 -10.20 7.09
CA PHE A 79 21.73 -9.96 8.08
C PHE A 79 21.22 -9.41 9.44
N MET A 80 19.91 -9.42 9.69
CA MET A 80 19.28 -9.02 10.96
C MET A 80 18.52 -10.18 11.60
#